data_AF-A0A0C3DBG4-F1
#
_entry.id   AF-A0A0C3DBG4-F1
#
_cell.length_a   1.000
_cell.length_b   1.000
_cell.length_c   1.000
_cell.angle_alpha   90.00
_cell.angle_beta   90.00
_cell.angle_gamma   90.00
#
_symmetry.space_group_name_H-M   'P 1'
#
loop_
_entity.id
_entity.type
_entity.pdbx_description
1 polymer ?
#
loop_
_entity_poly.entity_id
_entity_poly.type
_entity_poly.pdbx_seq_one_letter_code
_entity_poly.pdbx_strand_id
1 'polypeptide(L)'
;MIGVVMRHCLDSGLHRKSNLPVLLDQQRKRLFWTVYMLERSVARTLGRPCCVTDREIDVELPANVSDEIEHEEELVAAIERASQFPYQITALSPAIHIVRVQRIESKIHRTLYRVDKPISAIQPHKVTRLRA
;
A
#
# COMPACT_ATOMS: atom_id res chain seq x y z
N MET A 1 -14.98 11.84 4.77
CA MET A 1 -15.40 10.82 3.80
C MET A 1 -14.34 9.73 3.61
N ILE A 2 -13.08 10.05 3.29
CA ILE A 2 -12.06 9.01 3.01
C ILE A 2 -11.82 8.00 4.15
N GLY A 3 -11.83 8.44 5.42
CA GLY A 3 -11.69 7.52 6.55
C GLY A 3 -12.86 6.53 6.72
N VAL A 4 -14.07 6.90 6.26
CA VAL A 4 -15.23 5.99 6.23
C VAL A 4 -15.05 4.94 5.13
N VAL A 5 -14.59 5.36 3.95
CA VAL A 5 -14.27 4.45 2.84
C VAL A 5 -13.19 3.47 3.26
N MET A 6 -12.14 3.94 3.93
CA MET A 6 -11.08 3.07 4.44
C MET A 6 -11.64 2.04 5.42
N ARG A 7 -12.52 2.44 6.34
CA ARG A 7 -13.17 1.51 7.25
C ARG A 7 -13.99 0.45 6.52
N HIS A 8 -14.76 0.82 5.50
CA HIS A 8 -15.46 -0.16 4.65
C HIS A 8 -14.50 -1.14 3.97
N CYS A 9 -13.35 -0.68 3.46
CA CYS A 9 -12.34 -1.58 2.92
C CYS A 9 -11.82 -2.56 3.99
N LEU A 10 -11.63 -2.10 5.23
CA LEU A 10 -11.20 -2.96 6.33
C LEU A 10 -12.28 -3.99 6.69
N ASP A 11 -13.53 -3.54 6.87
CA ASP A 11 -14.68 -4.38 7.21
C ASP A 11 -14.93 -5.46 6.14
N SER A 12 -14.67 -5.12 4.87
CA SER A 12 -14.78 -6.04 3.72
C SER A 12 -13.54 -6.93 3.50
N GLY A 13 -12.54 -6.83 4.37
CA GLY A 13 -11.31 -7.64 4.31
C GLY A 13 -10.37 -7.31 3.14
N LEU A 14 -10.47 -6.13 2.52
CA LEU A 14 -9.63 -5.77 1.36
C LEU A 14 -8.14 -5.61 1.70
N HIS A 15 -7.81 -5.41 2.97
CA HIS A 15 -6.45 -5.33 3.49
C HIS A 15 -5.80 -6.71 3.67
N ARG A 16 -6.57 -7.78 3.47
CA ARG A 16 -6.15 -9.16 3.67
C ARG A 16 -5.96 -9.91 2.35
N LYS A 17 -5.06 -10.89 2.34
CA LYS A 17 -4.94 -11.87 1.25
C LYS A 17 -6.27 -12.57 1.03
N SER A 18 -6.57 -12.84 -0.24
CA SER A 18 -7.80 -13.50 -0.65
C SER A 18 -7.49 -14.66 -1.58
N ASN A 19 -8.35 -15.69 -1.57
CA ASN A 19 -8.28 -16.82 -2.49
C ASN A 19 -9.33 -16.63 -3.61
N LEU A 20 -9.37 -15.44 -4.19
CA LEU A 20 -10.30 -15.07 -5.25
C LEU A 20 -9.68 -15.34 -6.63
N PRO A 21 -10.52 -15.44 -7.69
CA PRO A 21 -10.04 -15.39 -9.07
C PRO A 21 -9.10 -14.20 -9.29
N VAL A 22 -8.07 -14.39 -10.11
CA VAL A 22 -6.93 -13.45 -10.28
C VAL A 22 -7.43 -12.07 -10.68
N LEU A 23 -8.40 -12.01 -11.60
CA LEU A 23 -8.98 -10.75 -12.05
C LEU A 23 -9.61 -9.97 -10.89
N LEU A 24 -10.45 -10.63 -10.09
CA LEU A 24 -11.14 -10.01 -8.96
C LEU A 24 -10.17 -9.65 -7.83
N ASP A 25 -9.17 -10.49 -7.55
CA ASP A 25 -8.12 -10.20 -6.57
C ASP A 25 -7.32 -8.94 -6.97
N GLN A 26 -6.94 -8.81 -8.24
CA GLN A 26 -6.24 -7.61 -8.73
C GLN A 26 -7.11 -6.34 -8.64
N GLN A 27 -8.41 -6.43 -8.95
CA GLN A 27 -9.34 -5.31 -8.78
C GLN A 27 -9.46 -4.89 -7.32
N ARG A 28 -9.58 -5.84 -6.38
CA ARG A 28 -9.62 -5.57 -4.93
C ARG A 28 -8.32 -4.94 -4.43
N LYS A 29 -7.17 -5.45 -4.88
CA LYS A 29 -5.85 -4.87 -4.60
C LYS A 29 -5.77 -3.43 -5.05
N ARG A 30 -6.15 -3.14 -6.30
CA ARG A 30 -6.15 -1.77 -6.85
C ARG A 30 -7.06 -0.84 -6.05
N LEU A 31 -8.26 -1.29 -5.69
CA LEU A 31 -9.20 -0.51 -4.88
C LEU A 31 -8.63 -0.21 -3.49
N PHE A 32 -8.14 -1.23 -2.78
CA PHE A 32 -7.56 -1.07 -1.46
C PHE A 32 -6.40 -0.07 -1.45
N TRP A 33 -5.43 -0.27 -2.34
CA TRP A 33 -4.22 0.55 -2.38
C TRP A 33 -4.50 1.98 -2.83
N THR A 34 -5.52 2.20 -3.67
CA THR A 34 -5.99 3.54 -4.03
C THR A 34 -6.58 4.27 -2.80
N VAL A 35 -7.47 3.61 -2.06
CA VAL A 35 -8.04 4.20 -0.83
C VAL A 35 -6.96 4.46 0.21
N TYR A 36 -6.02 3.53 0.38
CA TYR A 36 -4.85 3.68 1.24
C TYR A 36 -4.03 4.94 0.88
N MET A 37 -3.75 5.16 -0.41
CA MET A 37 -2.96 6.33 -0.85
C MET A 37 -3.67 7.66 -0.55
N LEU A 38 -4.97 7.72 -0.83
CA LEU A 38 -5.79 8.90 -0.63
C LEU A 38 -5.96 9.20 0.87
N GLU A 39 -6.24 8.18 1.69
CA GLU A 39 -6.39 8.32 3.14
C GLU A 39 -5.11 8.90 3.76
N ARG A 40 -3.95 8.39 3.37
CA ARG A 40 -2.65 8.84 3.91
C ARG A 40 -2.25 10.21 3.45
N SER A 41 -2.58 10.58 2.21
CA SER A 41 -2.40 11.94 1.72
C SER A 41 -3.17 12.91 2.60
N VAL A 42 -4.47 12.66 2.81
CA VAL A 42 -5.34 13.51 3.65
C VAL A 42 -4.89 13.52 5.12
N ALA A 43 -4.58 12.35 5.69
CA ALA A 43 -4.14 12.24 7.07
C ALA A 43 -2.88 13.07 7.31
N ARG A 44 -1.90 12.98 6.41
CA ARG A 44 -0.66 13.76 6.49
C ARG A 44 -0.90 15.25 6.35
N THR A 45 -1.65 15.68 5.32
CA THR A 45 -1.94 17.10 5.10
C THR A 45 -2.64 17.74 6.29
N LEU A 46 -3.45 16.97 7.02
CA LEU A 46 -4.20 17.44 8.20
C LEU A 46 -3.51 17.13 9.53
N GLY A 47 -2.30 16.55 9.53
CA GLY A 47 -1.59 16.14 10.75
C GLY A 47 -2.31 15.08 11.60
N ARG A 48 -3.19 14.28 10.99
CA ARG A 48 -3.98 13.22 11.65
C ARG A 48 -3.24 11.88 11.63
N PRO A 49 -3.47 11.01 12.62
CA PRO A 49 -3.09 9.60 12.54
C PRO A 49 -3.77 8.92 11.34
N CYS A 50 -3.04 8.02 10.66
CA CYS A 50 -3.63 7.18 9.61
C CYS A 50 -4.61 6.15 10.20
N CYS A 51 -5.65 5.80 9.44
CA CYS A 51 -6.72 4.90 9.88
C CYS A 51 -6.28 3.45 10.10
N VAL A 52 -5.25 2.98 9.39
CA VAL A 52 -4.72 1.61 9.50
C VAL A 52 -3.21 1.63 9.61
N THR A 53 -2.63 0.74 10.41
CA THR A 53 -1.17 0.56 10.43
C THR A 53 -0.71 -0.43 9.36
N ASP A 54 0.47 -0.19 8.76
CA ASP A 54 1.08 -1.09 7.77
C ASP A 54 1.24 -2.54 8.23
N ARG A 55 1.21 -2.79 9.55
CA ARG A 55 1.34 -4.13 10.14
C ARG A 55 0.05 -4.95 10.05
N GLU A 56 -1.09 -4.31 9.85
CA GLU A 56 -2.38 -4.99 9.71
C GLU A 56 -2.66 -5.39 8.25
N ILE A 57 -1.85 -4.91 7.31
CA ILE A 57 -2.02 -5.15 5.88
C ILE A 57 -1.14 -6.31 5.46
N ASP A 58 -1.75 -7.39 4.97
CA ASP A 58 -1.03 -8.55 4.42
C ASP A 58 -1.31 -8.79 2.92
N VAL A 59 -2.25 -8.06 2.32
CA VAL A 59 -2.46 -8.05 0.86
C VAL A 59 -1.25 -7.47 0.13
N GLU A 60 -0.85 -8.09 -0.98
CA GLU A 60 0.26 -7.60 -1.79
C GLU A 60 -0.11 -6.35 -2.62
N LEU A 61 0.90 -5.64 -3.12
CA LEU A 61 0.71 -4.61 -4.14
C LEU A 61 0.09 -5.23 -5.41
N PRO A 62 -0.70 -4.46 -6.19
CA PRO A 62 -1.22 -4.96 -7.46
C PRO A 62 -0.06 -5.27 -8.42
N ALA A 63 -0.28 -6.20 -9.33
CA ALA A 63 0.67 -6.50 -10.39
C ALA A 63 0.87 -5.26 -11.28
N ASN A 64 2.11 -5.07 -11.73
CA ASN A 64 2.48 -3.98 -12.62
C ASN A 64 2.18 -4.35 -14.09
N VAL A 65 0.90 -4.48 -14.41
CA VAL A 65 0.36 -4.85 -15.73
C VAL A 65 -0.72 -3.85 -16.14
N SER A 66 -1.15 -3.87 -17.40
CA SER A 66 -2.25 -3.01 -17.86
C SER A 66 -3.53 -3.28 -17.05
N ASP A 67 -4.23 -2.23 -16.66
CA ASP A 67 -5.53 -2.29 -15.98
C ASP A 67 -6.72 -2.43 -16.95
N GLU A 68 -6.45 -2.37 -18.26
CA GLU A 68 -7.43 -2.60 -19.34
C GLU A 68 -7.68 -4.09 -19.62
N ILE A 69 -6.93 -5.00 -19.00
CA ILE A 69 -7.09 -6.45 -19.21
C ILE A 69 -8.32 -6.94 -18.44
N GLU A 70 -9.35 -7.38 -19.16
CA GLU A 70 -10.62 -7.86 -18.61
C GLU A 70 -10.74 -9.38 -18.58
N HIS A 71 -9.89 -10.11 -19.32
CA HIS A 71 -9.91 -11.56 -19.38
C HIS A 71 -8.89 -12.20 -18.44
N GLU A 72 -9.33 -13.20 -17.67
CA GLU A 72 -8.51 -13.81 -16.62
C GLU A 72 -7.26 -14.51 -17.17
N GLU A 73 -7.39 -15.25 -18.27
CA GLU A 73 -6.28 -15.95 -18.91
C GLU A 73 -5.18 -14.98 -19.40
N GLU A 74 -5.59 -13.88 -20.04
CA GLU A 74 -4.67 -12.84 -20.51
C GLU A 74 -3.96 -12.15 -19.34
N LEU A 75 -4.69 -11.89 -18.25
CA LEU A 75 -4.13 -11.28 -17.06
C LEU A 75 -3.08 -12.17 -16.39
N VAL A 76 -3.36 -13.46 -16.27
CA VAL A 76 -2.39 -14.44 -15.73
C VAL A 76 -1.11 -14.43 -16.57
N ALA A 77 -1.23 -14.52 -17.90
CA ALA A 77 -0.08 -14.48 -18.80
C ALA A 77 0.70 -13.15 -18.71
N ALA A 78 0.01 -12.02 -18.53
CA ALA A 78 0.64 -10.72 -18.34
C ALA A 78 1.42 -10.64 -17.01
N ILE A 79 0.87 -11.19 -15.92
CA ILE A 79 1.53 -11.25 -14.60
C ILE A 79 2.78 -12.14 -14.65
N GLU A 80 2.70 -13.28 -15.33
CA GLU A 80 3.84 -14.18 -15.52
C GLU A 80 4.95 -13.49 -16.31
N ARG A 81 4.61 -12.86 -17.45
CA ARG A 81 5.56 -12.06 -18.23
C ARG A 81 6.16 -10.93 -17.41
N ALA A 82 5.36 -10.27 -16.57
CA ALA A 82 5.81 -9.19 -15.72
C ALA A 82 6.90 -9.61 -14.72
N SER A 83 6.86 -10.86 -14.28
CA SER A 83 7.85 -11.43 -13.38
C SER A 83 9.23 -11.57 -14.06
N GLN A 84 9.27 -11.67 -15.39
CA GLN A 84 10.50 -11.71 -16.18
C GLN A 84 11.08 -10.30 -16.44
N PHE A 85 10.22 -9.27 -16.42
CA PHE A 85 10.59 -7.87 -16.68
C PHE A 85 10.20 -6.96 -15.51
N PRO A 86 10.91 -7.04 -14.36
CA PRO A 86 10.52 -6.35 -13.13
C PRO A 86 10.56 -4.82 -13.22
N TYR A 87 11.24 -4.27 -14.23
CA TYR A 87 11.39 -2.83 -14.46
C TYR A 87 10.50 -2.28 -15.57
N GLN A 88 9.52 -3.06 -16.06
CA GLN A 88 8.58 -2.55 -17.05
C GLN A 88 7.81 -1.34 -16.51
N ILE A 89 7.49 -0.40 -17.39
CA ILE A 89 6.70 0.79 -17.04
C ILE A 89 5.30 0.59 -17.61
N THR A 90 4.29 0.72 -16.74
CA THR A 90 2.87 0.66 -17.08
C THR A 90 2.13 1.84 -16.43
N ALA A 91 0.84 2.00 -16.72
CA ALA A 91 0.00 2.99 -16.06
C ALA A 91 -0.08 2.81 -14.53
N LEU A 92 0.11 1.59 -14.01
CA LEU A 92 0.09 1.30 -12.57
C LEU A 92 1.44 1.59 -11.88
N SER A 93 2.54 1.75 -12.63
CA SER A 93 3.87 1.94 -12.05
C SER A 93 3.94 3.12 -11.07
N PRO A 94 3.43 4.34 -11.39
CA PRO A 94 3.44 5.46 -10.47
C PRO A 94 2.70 5.17 -9.16
N ALA A 95 1.52 4.56 -9.23
CA ALA A 95 0.73 4.21 -8.06
C ALA A 95 1.48 3.23 -7.13
N ILE A 96 2.11 2.20 -7.70
CA ILE A 96 2.94 1.23 -6.96
C ILE A 96 4.10 1.94 -6.24
N HIS A 97 4.78 2.87 -6.91
CA HIS A 97 5.88 3.62 -6.32
C HIS A 97 5.42 4.58 -5.22
N ILE A 98 4.30 5.29 -5.42
CA ILE A 98 3.71 6.17 -4.39
C ILE A 98 3.38 5.37 -3.12
N VAL A 99 2.75 4.20 -3.26
CA VAL A 99 2.46 3.34 -2.10
C VAL A 99 3.76 2.97 -1.36
N ARG A 100 4.80 2.55 -2.08
CA ARG A 100 6.09 2.17 -1.48
C ARG A 100 6.70 3.33 -0.70
N VAL A 101 6.69 4.54 -1.26
CA VAL A 101 7.18 5.76 -0.58
C VAL A 101 6.35 6.06 0.67
N GLN A 102 5.02 6.01 0.58
CA GLN A 102 4.15 6.26 1.72
C GLN A 102 4.34 5.26 2.88
N ARG A 103 4.68 4.00 2.58
CA ARG A 103 5.04 3.01 3.61
C ARG A 103 6.36 3.35 4.31
N ILE A 104 7.39 3.75 3.55
CA ILE A 104 8.67 4.22 4.13
C ILE A 104 8.41 5.41 5.05
N GLU A 105 7.63 6.38 4.56
CA GLU A 105 7.30 7.55 5.33
C GLU A 105 6.49 7.24 6.60
N SER A 106 5.57 6.28 6.54
CA SER A 106 4.85 5.83 7.73
C SER A 106 5.78 5.25 8.80
N LYS A 107 6.79 4.47 8.37
CA LYS A 107 7.81 3.95 9.29
C LYS A 107 8.60 5.09 9.94
N ILE A 108 8.97 6.11 9.16
CA ILE A 108 9.67 7.31 9.65
C ILE A 108 8.79 8.06 10.64
N HIS A 109 7.55 8.41 10.26
CA HIS A 109 6.60 9.14 11.10
C HIS A 109 6.36 8.44 12.43
N ARG A 110 6.10 7.12 12.41
CA ARG A 110 5.87 6.33 13.64
C ARG A 110 7.12 6.25 14.54
N THR A 111 8.31 6.45 13.99
CA THR A 111 9.55 6.33 14.76
C THR A 111 10.00 7.67 15.31
N LEU A 112 10.00 8.72 14.49
CA LEU A 112 10.56 10.03 14.84
C LEU A 112 9.52 11.01 15.42
N TYR A 113 8.28 10.98 14.94
CA TYR A 113 7.23 11.95 15.31
C TYR A 113 6.31 11.41 16.40
N ARG A 114 6.89 10.70 17.37
CA ARG A 114 6.17 10.18 18.52
C ARG A 114 5.98 11.27 19.56
N VAL A 115 4.81 11.27 20.21
CA VAL A 115 4.50 12.22 21.29
C VAL A 115 4.83 11.67 22.68
N ASP A 116 5.01 10.35 22.83
CA ASP A 116 5.23 9.71 24.14
C ASP A 116 6.67 9.84 24.65
N LYS A 117 7.64 10.14 23.76
CA LYS A 117 9.07 10.27 24.12
C LYS A 117 9.75 11.32 23.24
N PRO A 118 10.69 12.10 23.78
CA PRO A 118 11.49 13.03 22.98
C PRO A 118 12.40 12.26 22.01
N ILE A 119 12.80 12.91 20.91
CA ILE A 119 13.70 12.33 19.89
C ILE A 119 15.01 11.84 20.51
N SER A 120 15.54 12.55 21.51
CA SER A 120 16.76 12.18 22.23
C SER A 120 16.68 10.83 22.95
N ALA A 121 15.47 10.36 23.28
CA ALA A 121 15.24 9.08 23.93
C ALA A 121 15.04 7.91 22.94
N ILE A 122 15.10 8.17 21.63
CA ILE A 122 14.99 7.13 20.60
C ILE A 122 16.30 6.34 20.55
N GLN A 123 16.20 5.02 20.76
CA GLN A 123 17.35 4.13 20.69
C GLN A 123 17.96 4.16 19.27
N PRO A 124 19.28 4.37 19.11
CA PRO A 124 19.93 4.53 17.81
C PRO A 124 19.61 3.42 16.81
N HIS A 125 19.53 2.17 17.28
CA HIS A 125 19.22 1.02 16.42
C HIS A 125 17.85 1.13 15.73
N LYS A 126 16.87 1.83 16.30
CA LYS A 126 15.55 2.04 15.69
C LYS A 126 15.64 2.99 14.50
N VAL A 127 16.52 3.98 14.56
CA VAL A 127 16.79 4.91 13.47
C VAL A 127 17.58 4.20 12.37
N THR A 128 18.57 3.37 12.72
CA THR A 128 19.34 2.58 11.74
C THR A 128 18.42 1.64 10.94
N ARG A 129 17.41 1.03 11.57
CA ARG A 129 16.41 0.18 10.90
C ARG A 129 15.50 0.92 9.92
N LEU A 130 15.48 2.25 9.89
CA LEU A 130 14.74 3.02 8.88
C LEU A 130 15.47 3.10 7.54
N ARG A 131 16.78 2.79 7.51
CA ARG A 131 17.61 2.82 6.29
C ARG A 131 17.61 1.50 5.51
N ALA A 132 16.98 0.46 6.06
CA ALA A 132 16.83 -0.87 5.48
C ALA A 132 15.40 -1.08 4.96
#